data_AF-A0AAD6WWL5-F1
#
_entry.id   AF-A0AAD6WWL5-F1
#
_cell.length_a   1.000
_cell.length_b   1.000
_cell.length_c   1.000
_cell.angle_alpha   90.00
_cell.angle_beta   90.00
_cell.angle_gamma   90.00
#
_symmetry.space_group_name_H-M   'P 1'
#
loop_
_entity.id
_entity.type
_entity.pdbx_description
1 polymer ?
#
loop_
_entity_poly.entity_id
_entity_poly.type
_entity_poly.pdbx_seq_one_letter_code
_entity_poly.pdbx_strand_id
1 'polypeptide(L)'
;MKCQVASSRKNFQRCANCASAYYCSVACQRADWGSLHKHACKYFEHQGGTDIAKRDKAFLRFILHHDYTHNRTRVLSLHAQAMSHTTTHSSRPITTPRTPSTSKSCLRTR
;
A
#
# COMPACT_ATOMS: atom_id res chain seq x y z
N MET A 1 -2.01 -0.95 4.16
CA MET A 1 -2.98 -2.05 4.36
C MET A 1 -4.38 -1.46 4.49
N LYS A 2 -5.41 -2.11 3.91
CA LYS A 2 -6.80 -1.64 3.94
C LYS A 2 -7.66 -2.70 4.63
N CYS A 3 -8.51 -2.29 5.56
CA CYS A 3 -9.48 -3.18 6.19
C CYS A 3 -10.55 -3.62 5.15
N GLN A 4 -10.80 -4.92 5.03
CA GLN A 4 -11.77 -5.49 4.08
C GLN A 4 -13.23 -5.43 4.57
N VAL A 5 -13.47 -4.94 5.79
CA VAL A 5 -14.79 -5.01 6.45
C VAL A 5 -15.72 -3.85 6.07
N ALA A 6 -15.18 -2.69 5.67
CA ALA A 6 -15.99 -1.53 5.30
C ALA A 6 -16.11 -1.38 3.77
N SER A 7 -17.36 -1.36 3.30
CA SER A 7 -17.75 -1.19 1.90
C SER A 7 -17.66 0.26 1.38
N SER A 8 -17.50 1.26 2.27
CA SER A 8 -17.43 2.68 1.90
C SER A 8 -16.14 3.35 2.38
N ARG A 9 -15.41 3.98 1.45
CA ARG A 9 -14.17 4.73 1.72
C ARG A 9 -14.35 5.93 2.66
N LYS A 10 -15.59 6.40 2.86
CA LYS A 10 -15.91 7.55 3.72
C LYS A 10 -15.80 7.24 5.23
N ASN A 11 -15.81 5.96 5.62
CA ASN A 11 -15.83 5.55 7.02
C ASN A 11 -14.45 5.11 7.55
N PHE A 12 -13.38 5.31 6.77
CA PHE A 12 -12.05 4.91 7.19
C PHE A 12 -11.36 6.03 7.97
N GLN A 13 -10.91 5.68 9.17
CA GLN A 13 -10.02 6.47 10.01
C GLN A 13 -8.57 6.12 9.67
N ARG A 14 -7.67 7.09 9.73
CA ARG A 14 -6.24 6.86 9.54
C ARG A 14 -5.54 6.69 10.87
N CYS A 15 -4.44 5.93 10.87
CA CYS A 15 -3.54 5.93 12.02
C CYS A 15 -3.07 7.36 12.32
N ALA A 16 -3.25 7.82 13.56
CA ALA A 16 -2.92 9.19 13.95
C ALA A 16 -1.41 9.48 13.88
N ASN A 17 -0.57 8.46 14.04
CA ASN A 17 0.89 8.64 14.05
C ASN A 17 1.47 8.72 12.64
N CYS A 18 1.30 7.65 11.84
CA CYS A 18 1.95 7.57 10.52
C CYS A 18 1.07 7.95 9.33
N ALA A 19 -0.25 8.10 9.53
CA ALA A 19 -1.25 8.34 8.48
C ALA A 19 -1.26 7.37 7.27
N SER A 20 -0.47 6.28 7.31
CA SER A 20 -0.26 5.36 6.18
C SER A 20 -1.26 4.19 6.14
N ALA A 21 -1.87 3.86 7.28
CA ALA A 21 -2.86 2.78 7.40
C ALA A 21 -4.28 3.32 7.63
N TYR A 22 -5.27 2.62 7.08
CA TYR A 22 -6.69 2.98 7.10
C TYR A 22 -7.53 1.88 7.75
N TYR A 23 -8.36 2.25 8.71
CA TYR A 23 -9.17 1.34 9.51
C TYR A 23 -10.63 1.79 9.53
N CYS A 24 -11.57 0.87 9.45
CA CYS A 24 -12.98 1.21 9.57
C CYS A 24 -13.41 1.48 11.03
N SER A 25 -12.60 1.08 12.00
CA SER A 25 -12.85 1.28 13.44
C SER A 25 -11.55 1.21 14.25
N VAL A 26 -11.60 1.72 15.48
CA VAL A 26 -10.52 1.61 16.46
C VAL A 26 -10.23 0.14 16.81
N ALA A 27 -11.23 -0.74 16.78
CA ALA A 27 -11.04 -2.17 17.01
C ALA A 27 -10.14 -2.80 15.94
N CYS A 28 -10.38 -2.50 14.66
CA CYS A 28 -9.53 -2.98 13.57
C CYS A 28 -8.11 -2.39 13.64
N GLN A 29 -7.97 -1.14 14.07
CA GLN A 29 -6.66 -0.54 14.30
C GLN A 29 -5.89 -1.27 15.41
N ARG A 30 -6.53 -1.57 16.55
CA ARG A 30 -5.89 -2.26 17.68
C ARG A 30 -5.49 -3.69 17.32
N ALA A 31 -6.34 -4.39 16.57
CA ALA A 31 -6.03 -5.74 16.08
C ALA A 31 -4.78 -5.74 15.18
N ASP A 32 -4.70 -4.80 14.24
CA ASP A 32 -3.54 -4.65 13.35
C ASP A 32 -2.30 -4.10 14.08
N TRP A 33 -2.50 -3.29 15.13
CA TRP A 33 -1.40 -2.78 15.97
C TRP A 33 -0.60 -3.89 16.61
N GLY A 34 -1.28 -4.89 17.19
CA GLY A 34 -0.65 -6.02 17.86
C GLY A 34 0.04 -7.01 16.91
N SER A 35 -0.39 -7.09 15.64
CA SER A 35 0.15 -8.05 14.68
C SER A 35 1.38 -7.51 13.94
N LEU A 36 1.24 -6.39 13.23
CA LEU A 36 2.24 -5.92 12.27
C LEU A 36 2.41 -4.40 12.29
N HIS A 37 1.33 -3.65 12.54
CA HIS A 37 1.34 -2.21 12.34
C HIS A 37 2.29 -1.50 13.31
N LYS A 38 2.49 -1.98 14.54
CA LYS A 38 3.43 -1.34 15.50
C LYS A 38 4.85 -1.19 14.92
N HIS A 39 5.35 -2.20 14.20
CA HIS A 39 6.68 -2.16 13.60
C HIS A 39 6.71 -1.27 12.34
N ALA A 40 5.69 -1.41 11.49
CA ALA A 40 5.58 -0.63 10.26
C ALA A 40 5.31 0.87 10.54
N CYS A 41 4.60 1.19 11.63
CA CYS A 41 4.16 2.55 11.96
C CYS A 41 5.36 3.50 12.09
N LYS A 42 6.43 3.07 12.78
CA LYS A 42 7.66 3.87 12.95
C LYS A 42 8.38 4.15 11.63
N TYR A 43 8.36 3.20 10.71
CA TYR A 43 8.96 3.41 9.38
C TYR A 43 8.21 4.49 8.59
N PHE A 44 6.89 4.54 8.73
CA PHE A 44 6.05 5.49 8.01
C PHE A 44 5.88 6.84 8.71
N GLU A 45 6.13 6.93 10.02
CA GLU A 45 6.13 8.19 10.79
C GLU A 45 7.09 9.22 10.16
N HIS A 46 8.28 8.79 9.76
CA HIS A 46 9.28 9.65 9.12
C HIS A 46 9.05 9.88 7.61
N GLN A 47 8.05 9.22 7.01
CA GLN A 47 7.67 9.45 5.61
C GLN A 47 6.47 10.39 5.48
N GLY A 48 5.96 10.92 6.59
CA GLY A 48 4.98 12.00 6.61
C GLY A 48 5.57 13.25 5.98
N GLY A 49 5.40 13.35 4.65
CA GLY A 49 5.73 14.46 3.76
C GLY A 49 6.71 15.49 4.32
N THR A 50 7.93 15.50 3.79
CA THR A 50 8.83 16.66 3.89
C THR A 50 8.00 17.93 3.74
N ASP A 51 8.12 18.85 4.69
CA ASP A 51 7.44 20.15 4.66
C ASP A 51 8.05 21.01 3.55
N ILE A 52 7.81 20.60 2.31
CA ILE A 52 8.24 21.26 1.10
C ILE A 52 7.23 22.38 0.88
N ALA A 53 7.73 23.61 0.91
CA ALA A 53 6.94 24.78 0.64
C ALA A 53 6.20 24.63 -0.70
N LYS A 54 5.01 25.23 -0.82
CA LYS A 54 4.20 25.13 -2.04
C LYS A 54 4.96 25.55 -3.30
N ARG A 55 5.84 26.56 -3.17
CA ARG A 55 6.72 27.04 -4.24
C ARG A 55 7.69 25.95 -4.71
N ASP A 56 8.34 25.28 -3.77
CA ASP A 56 9.31 24.23 -4.06
C ASP A 56 8.63 23.01 -4.70
N LYS A 57 7.38 22.69 -4.32
CA LYS A 57 6.59 21.66 -5.02
C LYS A 57 6.33 22.01 -6.49
N ALA A 58 6.08 23.27 -6.81
CA ALA A 58 5.88 23.71 -8.19
C ALA A 58 7.18 23.61 -8.99
N PHE A 59 8.29 24.04 -8.41
CA PHE A 59 9.61 23.92 -9.02
C PHE A 59 10.01 22.45 -9.24
N LEU A 60 9.83 21.57 -8.25
CA LEU A 60 10.08 20.14 -8.37
C LEU A 60 9.21 19.50 -9.46
N ARG A 61 7.93 19.88 -9.55
CA ARG A 61 7.07 19.40 -10.65
C ARG A 61 7.59 19.84 -12.02
N PHE A 62 8.08 21.07 -12.13
CA PHE A 62 8.64 21.57 -13.38
C PHE A 62 9.87 20.77 -13.81
N ILE A 63 10.84 20.56 -12.90
CA ILE A 63 12.04 19.74 -13.19
C ILE A 63 11.63 18.32 -13.57
N LEU A 64 10.79 17.66 -12.75
CA LEU A 64 10.35 16.30 -13.01
C LEU A 64 9.64 16.17 -14.37
N HIS A 65 8.81 17.15 -14.73
CA HIS A 65 8.14 17.17 -16.02
C HIS A 65 9.13 17.36 -17.16
N HIS A 66 10.06 18.31 -17.04
CA HIS A 66 11.11 18.53 -18.03
C HIS A 66 11.92 17.25 -18.26
N ASP A 67 12.43 16.65 -17.19
CA ASP A 67 13.27 15.46 -17.26
C ASP A 67 12.50 14.26 -17.82
N TYR A 68 11.24 14.09 -17.42
CA TYR A 68 10.39 13.04 -17.99
C TYR A 68 10.16 13.26 -19.48
N THR A 69 9.82 14.48 -19.91
CA THR A 69 9.56 14.76 -21.33
C THR A 69 10.81 14.56 -22.19
N HIS A 70 11.97 15.01 -21.72
CA HIS A 70 13.24 14.83 -22.41
C HIS A 70 13.65 13.35 -22.49
N ASN A 71 13.43 12.59 -21.42
CA ASN A 71 13.84 11.19 -21.34
C ASN A 71 12.73 10.20 -21.70
N ARG A 72 11.57 10.65 -22.18
CA ARG A 72 10.36 9.83 -22.33
C ARG A 72 10.61 8.56 -23.13
N THR A 73 11.23 8.68 -24.30
CA THR A 73 11.51 7.53 -25.18
C THR A 73 12.43 6.52 -24.50
N ARG A 74 13.45 6.99 -23.79
CA ARG A 74 14.40 6.14 -23.05
C ARG A 74 13.74 5.41 -21.89
N VAL A 75 12.87 6.10 -21.14
CA VAL A 75 12.12 5.49 -20.03
C VAL A 75 11.18 4.41 -20.56
N LEU A 76 10.47 4.67 -21.65
CA LEU A 76 9.54 3.70 -22.25
C LEU A 76 10.26 2.46 -22.81
N SER A 77 11.43 2.63 -23.44
CA SER A 77 12.20 1.49 -23.96
C SER A 77 12.76 0.61 -22.84
N LEU A 78 13.30 1.21 -21.78
CA LEU A 78 13.76 0.47 -20.59
C LEU A 78 12.62 -0.28 -19.91
N HIS A 79 11.43 0.34 -19.81
CA HIS A 79 10.26 -0.33 -19.26
C HIS A 79 9.83 -1.53 -20.11
N ALA A 80 9.82 -1.40 -21.44
CA ALA A 80 9.50 -2.50 -22.34
C ALA A 80 10.49 -3.66 -22.20
N GLN A 81 11.79 -3.37 -22.08
CA GLN A 81 12.84 -4.38 -21.83
C GLN A 81 12.67 -5.06 -20.47
N ALA A 82 12.35 -4.31 -19.42
CA ALA A 82 12.11 -4.90 -18.10
C ALA A 82 10.91 -5.86 -18.10
N MET A 83 9.83 -5.51 -18.81
CA MET A 83 8.61 -6.33 -18.90
C MET A 83 8.81 -7.60 -19.72
N SER A 84 9.64 -7.58 -20.77
CA SER A 84 9.95 -8.79 -21.54
C SER A 84 10.83 -9.77 -20.77
N HIS A 85 11.67 -9.29 -19.84
CA HIS A 85 12.57 -10.13 -19.05
C HIS A 85 11.89 -10.78 -17.83
N THR A 86 10.70 -10.32 -17.40
CA THR A 86 9.96 -10.92 -16.28
C THR A 86 9.19 -12.20 -16.63
N THR A 87 9.06 -12.56 -17.91
CA THR A 87 8.25 -13.70 -18.36
C THR A 87 8.97 -15.04 -18.28
N THR A 88 10.28 -15.08 -18.02
CA THR A 88 11.08 -16.33 -18.13
C THR A 88 11.50 -16.96 -16.80
N HIS A 89 11.12 -16.41 -15.63
CA HIS A 89 11.43 -17.07 -14.35
C HIS A 89 10.22 -17.82 -13.77
N SER A 90 10.08 -19.07 -14.21
CA SER A 90 9.61 -20.23 -13.44
C SER A 90 8.17 -20.22 -12.93
N SER A 91 7.27 -20.71 -13.79
CA SER A 91 6.09 -21.46 -13.40
C SER A 91 6.52 -22.70 -12.59
N ARG A 92 6.68 -22.57 -11.26
CA ARG A 92 6.50 -23.73 -10.38
C ARG A 92 5.01 -23.81 -10.03
N PRO A 93 4.31 -24.92 -10.33
CA PRO A 93 2.96 -25.10 -9.87
C PRO A 93 2.97 -25.21 -8.33
N ILE A 94 2.34 -24.23 -7.67
CA ILE A 94 1.98 -24.35 -6.26
C ILE A 94 0.88 -25.41 -6.20
N THR A 95 1.24 -26.64 -5.82
CA THR A 95 0.28 -27.62 -5.31
C THR A 95 -0.28 -27.07 -4.01
N THR A 96 -1.49 -26.52 -4.06
CA THR A 96 -2.23 -26.15 -2.85
C THR A 96 -2.78 -27.42 -2.19
N PRO A 97 -2.49 -27.68 -0.91
CA PRO A 97 -3.21 -28.69 -0.17
C PRO A 97 -4.63 -28.19 0.09
N ARG A 98 -5.60 -28.93 -0.45
CA ARG A 98 -7.02 -28.85 -0.08
C ARG A 98 -7.15 -29.02 1.43
N THR A 99 -7.64 -28.00 2.12
CA THR A 99 -8.14 -28.12 3.50
C THR A 99 -9.57 -27.61 3.59
N PRO A 100 -10.37 -28.16 4.51
CA PRO A 100 -11.81 -28.23 4.36
C PRO A 100 -12.53 -26.98 4.87
N SER A 101 -13.65 -26.72 4.22
CA SER A 101 -14.84 -26.08 4.78
C SER A 101 -14.98 -26.31 6.29
N THR A 102 -14.91 -25.24 7.07
CA THR A 102 -15.75 -25.13 8.27
C THR A 102 -16.28 -23.70 8.38
N SER A 103 -17.57 -23.59 8.15
CA SER A 103 -18.42 -22.54 8.71
C SER A 103 -18.15 -22.43 10.21
N LYS A 104 -17.75 -21.25 10.69
CA LYS A 104 -17.91 -20.84 12.08
C LYS A 104 -18.41 -19.40 12.15
N SER A 105 -19.74 -19.32 12.05
CA SER A 105 -20.58 -18.41 12.82
C SER A 105 -19.88 -17.92 14.10
N CYS A 106 -19.60 -16.61 14.18
CA CYS A 106 -19.42 -15.93 15.47
C CYS A 106 -20.75 -15.28 15.83
N LEU A 107 -21.65 -16.08 16.41
CA LEU A 107 -22.78 -15.65 17.20
C LEU A 107 -22.40 -15.71 18.68
N ARG A 108 -22.93 -14.72 19.42
CA ARG A 108 -23.20 -14.67 20.87
C ARG A 108 -22.00 -14.46 21.79
N THR A 109 -22.10 -13.74 22.92
CA THR A 109 -23.23 -13.31 23.80
C THR A 109 -22.63 -12.21 24.72
N ARG A 110 -23.33 -11.38 25.48
CA ARG A 110 -24.69 -11.32 26.03
C ARG A 110 -25.00 -9.86 26.36
#